data_AF-A0A9D7X9N3-F1
#
_entry.id   AF-A0A9D7X9N3-F1
#
_cell.length_a   1.000
_cell.length_b   1.000
_cell.length_c   1.000
_cell.angle_alpha   90.00
_cell.angle_beta   90.00
_cell.angle_gamma   90.00
#
_symmetry.space_group_name_H-M   'P 1'
#
loop_
_entity.id
_entity.type
_entity.pdbx_description
1 polymer ?
#
loop_
_entity_poly.entity_id
_entity_poly.type
_entity_poly.pdbx_seq_one_letter_code
_entity_poly.pdbx_strand_id
1 'polypeptide(L)'
;MGLFDLFRRRPPAASVASPSAGAQREQAERWILRGNADEDAGRHDDALASYEEALRLLPEMARAHLNRGNALFAAAGSTRQLRPIRPPCSTNPAMRARTVTSAMLT
;
A
#
# COMPACT_ATOMS: atom_id res chain seq x y z
N MET A 1 -6.82 -6.87 -41.27
CA MET A 1 -6.13 -7.41 -40.08
C MET A 1 -6.15 -6.30 -39.03
N GLY A 2 -6.92 -6.48 -37.96
CA GLY A 2 -7.33 -5.38 -37.08
C GLY A 2 -6.41 -5.22 -35.87
N LEU A 3 -6.31 -3.99 -35.36
CA LEU A 3 -5.58 -3.64 -34.13
C LEU A 3 -6.01 -4.49 -32.91
N PHE A 4 -7.22 -5.07 -32.96
CA PHE A 4 -7.75 -5.99 -31.95
C PHE A 4 -7.08 -7.37 -31.91
N ASP A 5 -6.47 -7.84 -33.01
CA ASP A 5 -5.78 -9.14 -33.05
C ASP A 5 -4.45 -9.12 -32.29
N LEU A 6 -3.86 -7.94 -32.07
CA LEU A 6 -2.64 -7.77 -31.29
C LEU A 6 -2.86 -8.06 -29.79
N PHE A 7 -4.07 -7.77 -29.28
CA PHE A 7 -4.42 -7.99 -27.87
C PHE A 7 -4.65 -9.48 -27.54
N ARG A 8 -5.08 -10.28 -28.54
CA ARG A 8 -5.20 -11.75 -28.43
C ARG A 8 -3.87 -12.48 -28.59
N ARG A 9 -2.84 -11.83 -29.12
CA ARG A 9 -1.46 -12.34 -29.18
C ARG A 9 -0.65 -11.94 -27.94
N ARG A 10 -1.27 -11.94 -26.76
CA ARG A 10 -0.50 -12.00 -25.51
C ARG A 10 0.32 -13.29 -25.60
N PRO A 11 1.65 -13.23 -25.63
CA PRO A 11 2.45 -14.44 -25.63
C PRO A 11 2.04 -15.23 -24.37
N PRO A 12 2.00 -16.57 -24.42
CA PRO A 12 1.75 -17.36 -23.23
C PRO A 12 2.95 -17.18 -22.29
N ALA A 13 2.93 -16.13 -21.48
CA ALA A 13 3.77 -16.00 -20.29
C ALA A 13 3.50 -17.13 -19.26
N ALA A 14 2.64 -18.10 -19.61
CA ALA A 14 2.28 -19.25 -18.82
C ALA A 14 3.05 -20.54 -19.17
N SER A 15 3.83 -20.62 -20.27
CA SER A 15 4.25 -21.96 -20.75
C SER A 15 5.57 -22.50 -20.21
N VAL A 16 6.41 -21.71 -19.53
CA VAL A 16 7.60 -22.24 -18.84
C VAL A 16 7.80 -21.48 -17.53
N ALA A 17 6.91 -21.68 -16.57
CA ALA A 17 7.34 -21.53 -15.19
C ALA A 17 8.51 -22.51 -15.00
N SER A 18 9.73 -22.00 -15.12
CA SER A 18 10.93 -22.81 -14.96
C SER A 18 10.86 -23.50 -13.59
N PRO A 19 11.46 -24.68 -13.39
CA PRO A 19 11.45 -25.36 -12.09
C PRO A 19 11.93 -24.44 -10.95
N SER A 20 12.79 -23.47 -11.27
CA SER A 20 13.20 -22.38 -10.37
C SER A 20 12.07 -21.43 -9.96
N ALA A 21 11.11 -21.14 -10.82
CA ALA A 21 9.92 -20.34 -10.50
C ALA A 21 8.97 -21.09 -9.55
N GLY A 22 8.89 -22.42 -9.68
CA GLY A 22 8.16 -23.27 -8.73
C GLY A 22 8.77 -23.23 -7.33
N ALA A 23 10.08 -23.40 -7.21
CA ALA A 23 10.79 -23.31 -5.93
C ALA A 23 10.69 -21.90 -5.30
N GLN A 24 10.81 -20.84 -6.11
CA GLN A 24 10.60 -19.46 -5.64
C GLN A 24 9.15 -19.23 -5.19
N ARG A 25 8.16 -19.85 -5.85
CA ARG A 25 6.76 -19.82 -5.43
C ARG A 25 6.56 -20.47 -4.07
N GLU A 26 7.09 -21.67 -3.88
CA GLU A 26 7.00 -22.36 -2.59
C GLU A 26 7.69 -21.56 -1.48
N GLN A 27 8.87 -21.01 -1.76
CA GLN A 27 9.58 -20.17 -0.80
C GLN A 27 8.81 -18.89 -0.45
N ALA A 28 8.19 -18.24 -1.44
CA ALA A 28 7.33 -17.08 -1.22
C ALA A 28 6.03 -17.43 -0.47
N GLU A 29 5.46 -18.61 -0.70
CA GLU A 29 4.32 -19.12 0.07
C GLU A 29 4.68 -19.35 1.54
N ARG A 30 5.90 -19.83 1.84
CA ARG A 30 6.38 -19.95 3.23
C ARG A 30 6.51 -18.60 3.92
N TRP A 31 6.98 -17.57 3.21
CA TRP A 31 7.01 -16.20 3.72
C TRP A 31 5.60 -15.67 3.99
N ILE A 32 4.64 -15.95 3.10
CA ILE A 32 3.22 -15.60 3.32
C ILE A 32 2.67 -16.28 4.59
N LEU A 33 2.93 -17.58 4.77
CA LEU A 33 2.47 -18.32 5.95
C LEU A 33 3.06 -17.76 7.24
N ARG A 34 4.34 -17.36 7.22
CA ARG A 34 4.98 -16.68 8.34
C ARG A 34 4.31 -15.34 8.64
N GLY A 35 4.09 -14.52 7.62
CA GLY A 35 3.42 -13.22 7.78
C GLY A 35 2.01 -13.37 8.37
N ASN A 36 1.25 -14.38 7.94
CA ASN A 36 -0.07 -14.66 8.51
C ASN A 36 0.02 -14.99 10.02
N ALA A 37 1.03 -15.76 10.43
CA ALA A 37 1.25 -16.11 11.83
C ALA A 37 1.70 -14.89 12.67
N ASP A 38 2.46 -13.97 12.06
CA ASP A 38 2.84 -12.70 12.68
C ASP A 38 1.64 -11.76 12.83
N GLU A 39 0.73 -11.71 11.84
CA GLU A 39 -0.54 -10.98 11.93
C GLU A 39 -1.44 -11.52 13.05
N ASP A 40 -1.58 -12.84 13.16
CA ASP A 40 -2.37 -13.49 14.23
C ASP A 40 -1.79 -13.18 15.63
N ALA A 41 -0.47 -13.03 15.71
CA ALA A 41 0.22 -12.59 16.92
C ALA A 41 0.22 -11.06 17.14
N GLY A 42 -0.45 -10.28 16.29
CA GLY A 42 -0.53 -8.82 16.37
C GLY A 42 0.75 -8.07 15.97
N ARG A 43 1.74 -8.76 15.41
CA ARG A 43 3.01 -8.19 14.94
C ARG A 43 2.89 -7.76 13.48
N HIS A 44 2.12 -6.71 13.23
CA HIS A 44 1.83 -6.26 11.85
C HIS A 44 3.07 -5.79 11.08
N ASP A 45 4.06 -5.19 11.74
CA ASP A 45 5.32 -4.76 11.11
C ASP A 45 6.16 -5.97 10.60
N ASP A 46 6.27 -7.03 11.40
CA ASP A 46 6.98 -8.26 11.02
C ASP A 46 6.26 -9.01 9.90
N ALA A 47 4.92 -8.98 9.91
CA ALA A 47 4.11 -9.52 8.84
C ALA A 47 4.36 -8.79 7.50
N LEU A 48 4.43 -7.46 7.53
CA LEU A 48 4.75 -6.65 6.35
C LEU A 48 6.13 -7.01 5.78
N ALA A 49 7.15 -7.16 6.64
CA ALA A 49 8.48 -7.59 6.20
C ALA A 49 8.44 -8.98 5.54
N SER A 50 7.68 -9.92 6.09
CA SER A 50 7.50 -11.26 5.52
C SER A 50 6.83 -11.21 4.14
N TYR A 51 5.81 -10.37 3.94
CA TYR A 51 5.18 -10.19 2.63
C TYR A 51 6.08 -9.50 1.61
N GLU A 52 6.95 -8.60 2.05
CA GLU A 52 7.96 -7.97 1.19
C GLU A 52 9.01 -8.98 0.70
N GLU A 53 9.43 -9.94 1.53
CA GLU A 53 10.29 -11.03 1.08
C GLU A 53 9.61 -11.96 0.07
N ALA A 54 8.31 -12.24 0.26
CA ALA A 54 7.54 -12.99 -0.74
C ALA A 54 7.49 -12.27 -2.10
N LEU A 55 7.36 -10.94 -2.08
CA LEU A 55 7.36 -10.10 -3.29
C LEU A 55 8.75 -9.92 -3.92
N ARG A 56 9.83 -10.00 -3.13
CA ARG A 56 11.21 -10.01 -3.67
C ARG A 56 11.47 -11.27 -4.50
N LEU A 57 10.93 -12.40 -4.08
CA LEU A 57 11.04 -13.67 -4.80
C LEU A 57 10.10 -13.71 -6.02
N LEU A 58 8.86 -13.27 -5.84
CA LEU A 58 7.86 -13.24 -6.89
C LEU A 58 7.07 -11.93 -6.86
N PRO A 59 7.50 -10.92 -7.62
CA PRO A 59 6.86 -9.60 -7.62
C PRO A 59 5.42 -9.63 -8.17
N GLU A 60 5.10 -10.61 -9.00
CA GLU A 60 3.77 -10.80 -9.60
C GLU A 60 2.84 -11.69 -8.74
N MET A 61 3.25 -12.06 -7.52
CA MET A 61 2.44 -12.92 -6.64
C MET A 61 1.24 -12.15 -6.07
N ALA A 62 0.07 -12.32 -6.69
CA ALA A 62 -1.17 -11.66 -6.27
C ALA A 62 -1.52 -11.87 -4.77
N ARG A 63 -1.26 -13.07 -4.24
CA ARG A 63 -1.53 -13.42 -2.84
C ARG A 63 -0.69 -12.60 -1.85
N ALA A 64 0.57 -12.31 -2.18
CA ALA A 64 1.45 -11.51 -1.33
C ALA A 64 0.99 -10.03 -1.30
N HIS A 65 0.57 -9.47 -2.44
CA HIS A 65 0.00 -8.13 -2.50
C HIS A 65 -1.28 -7.99 -1.67
N LEU A 66 -2.17 -8.99 -1.76
CA LEU A 66 -3.42 -9.00 -1.00
C LEU A 66 -3.16 -9.04 0.51
N ASN A 67 -2.26 -9.91 0.96
CA ASN A 67 -1.94 -10.02 2.38
C ASN A 67 -1.20 -8.78 2.91
N ARG A 68 -0.30 -8.18 2.13
CA ARG A 68 0.34 -6.90 2.48
C ARG A 68 -0.70 -5.79 2.66
N GLY A 69 -1.72 -5.74 1.81
CA GLY A 69 -2.82 -4.79 1.94
C GLY A 69 -3.61 -4.99 3.24
N ASN A 70 -3.91 -6.24 3.60
CA ASN A 70 -4.59 -6.58 4.84
C ASN A 70 -3.76 -6.18 6.07
N ALA A 71 -2.46 -6.49 6.07
CA ALA A 71 -1.56 -6.11 7.15
C ALA A 71 -1.44 -4.59 7.29
N LEU A 72 -1.39 -3.84 6.18
CA LEU A 72 -1.43 -2.37 6.21
C LEU A 72 -2.75 -1.85 6.77
N PHE A 73 -3.87 -2.48 6.43
CA PHE A 73 -5.18 -2.09 6.97
C PHE A 73 -5.27 -2.36 8.48
N ALA A 74 -4.77 -3.51 8.94
CA ALA A 74 -4.70 -3.86 10.35
C ALA A 74 -3.76 -2.92 11.12
N ALA A 75 -2.57 -2.65 10.59
CA ALA A 75 -1.63 -1.68 11.17
C ALA A 75 -2.24 -0.26 11.21
N ALA A 76 -2.92 0.17 10.14
CA ALA A 76 -3.59 1.46 10.08
C ALA A 76 -4.74 1.59 11.10
N GLY A 77 -5.42 0.48 11.39
CA GLY A 77 -6.41 0.38 12.47
C GLY A 77 -5.80 0.67 13.85
N SER A 78 -4.58 0.18 14.11
CA SER A 78 -3.82 0.46 15.33
C SER A 78 -3.20 1.85 15.35
N THR A 79 -2.82 2.40 14.19
CA THR A 79 -2.27 3.76 14.07
C THR A 79 -3.34 4.82 13.83
N ARG A 80 -4.55 4.67 14.39
CA ARG A 80 -5.50 5.80 14.54
C ARG A 80 -5.02 6.85 15.55
N GLN A 81 -3.71 7.04 15.66
CA GLN A 81 -3.02 8.17 16.27
C GLN A 81 -2.36 8.99 15.14
N LEU A 82 -3.23 9.68 14.40
CA LEU A 82 -3.06 11.01 13.80
C LEU A 82 -1.63 11.43 13.37
N ARG A 83 -1.45 11.69 12.07
CA ARG A 83 -0.88 13.01 11.72
C ARG A 83 -2.05 13.98 11.74
N PRO A 84 -2.18 14.90 12.72
CA PRO A 84 -3.16 15.95 12.61
C PRO A 84 -2.86 16.66 11.29
N ILE A 85 -3.86 16.70 10.41
CA ILE A 85 -3.81 17.52 9.21
C ILE A 85 -3.59 18.93 9.75
N ARG A 86 -2.35 19.43 9.63
CA ARG A 86 -2.06 20.81 10.02
C ARG A 86 -3.06 21.64 9.21
N PRO A 87 -3.91 22.45 9.84
CA PRO A 87 -4.85 23.26 9.08
C PRO A 87 -4.04 24.02 8.03
N PRO A 88 -4.54 24.13 6.79
CA PRO A 88 -3.78 24.80 5.74
C PRO A 88 -3.32 26.15 6.29
N CYS A 89 -2.01 26.36 6.31
CA CYS A 89 -1.40 27.63 6.67
C CYS A 89 -1.91 28.69 5.68
N SER A 90 -3.10 29.23 5.94
CA SER A 90 -3.68 30.37 5.24
C SER A 90 -4.80 30.97 6.10
N THR A 91 -4.56 31.15 7.40
CA THR A 91 -5.07 32.37 8.02
C THR A 91 -4.02 33.43 7.78
N ASN A 92 -4.12 34.06 6.61
CA ASN A 92 -3.32 35.20 6.24
C ASN A 92 -3.48 36.27 7.34
N PRO A 93 -2.41 36.68 8.06
CA PRO A 93 -2.51 37.70 9.11
C PRO A 93 -3.02 39.06 8.59
N ALA A 94 -3.03 39.26 7.26
CA ALA A 94 -3.58 40.46 6.63
C ALA A 94 -5.12 40.59 6.72
N MET A 95 -5.87 39.53 7.06
CA MET A 95 -7.34 39.61 7.22
C MET A 95 -7.79 39.94 8.65
N ARG A 96 -6.86 40.20 9.59
CA ARG A 96 -7.23 40.66 10.95
C ARG A 96 -7.22 42.19 11.11
N ALA A 97 -6.80 42.93 10.09
CA ALA A 97 -6.63 44.39 10.19
C ALA A 97 -7.77 45.24 9.58
N ARG A 98 -8.86 44.64 9.06
CA ARG A 98 -9.91 45.39 8.33
C ARG A 98 -11.24 45.59 9.06
N THR A 99 -11.40 45.12 10.30
CA THR A 99 -12.70 45.20 11.00
C THR A 99 -12.76 46.18 12.19
N VAL A 100 -11.71 46.97 12.46
CA VAL A 100 -11.68 47.84 13.66
C VAL A 100 -11.78 49.36 13.39
N THR A 101 -11.79 49.83 12.14
CA THR A 101 -11.76 51.28 11.84
C THR A 101 -13.07 51.85 11.27
N SER A 102 -14.22 51.18 11.44
CA SER A 102 -15.51 51.73 11.00
C SER A 102 -16.48 52.09 12.14
N ALA A 103 -15.98 52.26 13.37
CA ALA A 103 -16.82 52.56 14.54
C ALA A 103 -16.41 53.82 15.33
N MET A 104 -15.61 54.73 14.77
CA MET A 104 -15.10 55.91 15.51
C MET A 104 -14.98 57.17 14.63
N LEU A 105 -16.01 57.55 13.85
CA LEU A 105 -16.17 58.91 13.31
C LEU A 105 -17.55 59.08 12.64
N THR A 106 -18.59 59.38 13.43
CA THR A 106 -19.58 60.48 13.24
C THR A 106 -20.44 60.53 14.50
#